data_AF-A0A5B0VAT3-F1
#
_entry.id   AF-A0A5B0VAT3-F1
#
_cell.length_a   1.000
_cell.length_b   1.000
_cell.length_c   1.000
_cell.angle_alpha   90.00
_cell.angle_beta   90.00
_cell.angle_gamma   90.00
#
_symmetry.space_group_name_H-M   'P 1'
#
loop_
_entity.id
_entity.type
_entity.pdbx_description
1 polymer ?
#
loop_
_entity_poly.entity_id
_entity_poly.type
_entity_poly.pdbx_seq_one_letter_code
_entity_poly.pdbx_strand_id
1 'polypeptide(L)'
;MQKDNPNTERYIAIARACLKAINDTADDSGSREQKIQAVYEAIDKAFQAEFADYRQAVAIMATVLERIATGHLDAEKAADLARKTLDQQPESTRNPQMH
;
A
#
# COMPACT_ATOMS: atom_id res chain seq x y z
N MET A 1 -9.16 -0.67 26.17
CA MET A 1 -7.95 -0.65 25.34
C MET A 1 -8.39 -0.63 23.89
N GLN A 2 -8.37 0.55 23.27
CA GLN A 2 -8.71 0.72 21.86
C GLN A 2 -7.70 -0.07 21.03
N LYS A 3 -8.22 -0.91 20.13
CA LYS A 3 -7.41 -1.64 19.17
C LYS A 3 -6.81 -0.61 18.21
N ASP A 4 -5.50 -0.44 18.26
CA ASP A 4 -4.71 0.23 17.22
C ASP A 4 -4.89 -0.60 15.94
N ASN A 5 -5.95 -0.30 15.19
CA ASN A 5 -6.21 -0.92 13.91
C ASN A 5 -5.31 -0.20 12.89
N PRO A 6 -4.32 -0.87 12.28
CA PRO A 6 -3.42 -0.24 11.31
C PRO A 6 -4.16 0.41 10.13
N ASN A 7 -5.37 -0.10 9.84
CA ASN A 7 -6.26 0.49 8.85
C ASN A 7 -6.76 1.88 9.28
N THR A 8 -7.04 2.08 10.57
CA THR A 8 -7.47 3.37 11.11
C THR A 8 -6.38 4.42 10.93
N GLU A 9 -5.11 4.07 11.13
CA GLU A 9 -4.00 5.00 10.88
C GLU A 9 -3.86 5.37 9.40
N ARG A 10 -3.98 4.41 8.47
CA ARG A 10 -3.97 4.67 7.02
C ARG A 10 -5.16 5.54 6.59
N TYR A 11 -6.37 5.23 7.05
CA TYR A 11 -7.55 6.07 6.77
C TYR A 11 -7.42 7.47 7.37
N ILE A 12 -6.82 7.60 8.56
CA ILE A 12 -6.54 8.91 9.18
C ILE A 12 -5.47 9.67 8.38
N ALA A 13 -4.41 9.02 7.91
CA ALA A 13 -3.37 9.65 7.10
C ALA A 13 -3.93 10.18 5.77
N ILE A 14 -4.75 9.37 5.10
CA ILE A 14 -5.46 9.75 3.89
C ILE A 14 -6.42 10.92 4.19
N ALA A 15 -7.25 10.82 5.23
CA ALA A 15 -8.17 11.90 5.61
C ALA A 15 -7.44 13.21 5.95
N ARG A 16 -6.27 13.14 6.60
CA ARG A 16 -5.41 14.30 6.88
C ARG A 16 -4.84 14.90 5.60
N ALA A 17 -4.42 14.07 4.64
CA ALA A 17 -3.99 14.53 3.32
C ALA A 17 -5.14 15.23 2.56
N CYS A 18 -6.37 14.69 2.64
CA CYS A 18 -7.56 15.34 2.08
C CYS A 18 -7.81 16.71 2.72
N LEU A 19 -7.83 16.78 4.06
CA LEU A 19 -8.05 18.02 4.79
C LEU A 19 -6.98 19.07 4.47
N LYS A 20 -5.73 18.64 4.36
CA LYS A 20 -4.62 19.51 3.92
C LYS A 20 -4.85 20.03 2.50
N ALA A 21 -5.19 19.16 1.55
CA ALA A 21 -5.48 19.57 0.18
C ALA A 21 -6.67 20.52 0.08
N ILE A 22 -7.71 20.33 0.91
CA ILE A 22 -8.86 21.26 1.01
C ILE A 22 -8.40 22.64 1.52
N ASN A 23 -7.54 22.69 2.54
CA ASN A 23 -7.04 23.95 3.08
C ASN A 23 -6.08 24.65 2.11
N ASP A 24 -5.16 23.90 1.50
CA ASP A 24 -4.20 24.42 0.51
C ASP A 24 -4.94 24.95 -0.74
N THR A 25 -6.04 24.32 -1.13
CA THR A 25 -6.90 24.81 -2.22
C THR A 25 -7.82 25.94 -1.78
N ALA A 26 -8.22 26.05 -0.52
CA ALA A 26 -9.04 27.16 -0.01
C ALA A 26 -8.33 28.52 -0.20
N ASP A 27 -7.02 28.56 0.01
CA ASP A 27 -6.16 29.74 -0.19
C ASP A 27 -5.81 30.03 -1.66
N ASP A 28 -6.07 29.08 -2.58
CA ASP A 28 -5.80 29.24 -4.02
C ASP A 28 -6.99 29.86 -4.77
N SER A 29 -6.72 30.64 -5.82
CA SER A 29 -7.72 31.46 -6.54
C SER A 29 -8.53 30.68 -7.60
N GLY A 30 -8.38 29.35 -7.66
CA GLY A 30 -9.07 28.48 -8.61
C GLY A 30 -10.58 28.34 -8.40
N SER A 31 -11.29 27.92 -9.46
CA SER A 31 -12.73 27.64 -9.37
C SER A 31 -13.00 26.47 -8.41
N ARG A 32 -14.19 26.43 -7.81
CA ARG A 32 -14.59 25.38 -6.87
C ARG A 32 -14.39 23.98 -7.44
N GLU A 33 -14.63 23.80 -8.74
CA GLU A 33 -14.44 22.54 -9.47
C GLU A 33 -12.96 22.14 -9.56
N GLN A 34 -12.04 23.09 -9.76
CA GLN A 34 -10.60 22.83 -9.79
C GLN A 34 -10.09 22.39 -8.41
N LYS A 35 -10.60 23.01 -7.34
CA LYS A 35 -10.27 22.63 -5.95
C LYS A 35 -10.75 21.22 -5.63
N ILE A 36 -11.96 20.86 -6.05
CA ILE A 36 -12.50 19.50 -5.89
C ILE A 36 -11.65 18.48 -6.65
N GLN A 37 -11.27 18.78 -7.88
CA GLN A 37 -10.43 17.90 -8.69
C GLN A 37 -9.05 17.70 -8.05
N ALA A 38 -8.41 18.75 -7.55
CA ALA A 38 -7.12 18.68 -6.87
C ALA A 38 -7.18 17.81 -5.60
N VAL A 39 -8.29 17.85 -4.85
CA VAL A 39 -8.49 16.98 -3.69
C VAL A 39 -8.61 15.51 -4.11
N TYR A 40 -9.34 15.19 -5.17
CA TYR A 40 -9.41 13.82 -5.69
C TYR A 40 -8.05 13.30 -6.15
N GLU A 41 -7.25 14.12 -6.83
CA GLU A 41 -5.90 13.74 -7.26
C GLU A 41 -4.95 13.55 -6.08
N ALA A 42 -5.04 14.40 -5.05
CA ALA A 42 -4.27 14.24 -3.82
C ALA A 42 -4.65 12.95 -3.06
N ILE A 43 -5.94 12.62 -3.04
CA ILE A 43 -6.45 11.35 -2.50
C ILE A 43 -5.84 10.18 -3.27
N ASP A 44 -6.02 10.15 -4.58
CA ASP A 44 -5.54 9.04 -5.41
C ASP A 44 -4.03 8.86 -5.26
N LYS A 45 -3.26 9.95 -5.26
CA LYS A 45 -1.81 9.90 -5.03
C LYS A 45 -1.44 9.35 -3.65
N ALA A 46 -2.14 9.76 -2.60
CA ALA A 46 -1.90 9.25 -1.25
C ALA A 46 -2.23 7.75 -1.16
N PHE A 47 -3.34 7.32 -1.74
CA PHE A 47 -3.68 5.90 -1.85
C PHE A 47 -2.61 5.14 -2.64
N GLN A 48 -2.22 5.61 -3.82
CA GLN A 48 -1.23 4.91 -4.64
C GLN A 48 0.13 4.76 -3.95
N ALA A 49 0.55 5.77 -3.17
CA ALA A 49 1.78 5.72 -2.37
C ALA A 49 1.65 4.69 -1.24
N GLU A 50 0.56 4.73 -0.47
CA GLU A 50 0.30 3.80 0.64
C GLU A 50 0.12 2.34 0.19
N PHE A 51 -0.21 2.10 -1.08
CA PHE A 51 -0.36 0.76 -1.66
C PHE A 51 0.80 0.35 -2.57
N ALA A 52 1.81 1.21 -2.78
CA ALA A 52 2.96 0.90 -3.63
C ALA A 52 3.73 -0.32 -3.08
N ASP A 53 4.09 -0.28 -1.80
CA ASP A 53 4.85 -1.35 -1.14
C ASP A 53 4.06 -2.66 -1.09
N TYR A 54 2.74 -2.58 -0.86
CA TYR A 54 1.86 -3.74 -0.88
C TYR A 54 1.79 -4.38 -2.27
N ARG A 55 1.59 -3.58 -3.32
CA ARG A 55 1.57 -4.07 -4.71
C ARG A 55 2.90 -4.69 -5.10
N GLN A 56 4.02 -4.09 -4.68
CA GLN A 56 5.35 -4.64 -4.92
C GLN A 56 5.55 -5.97 -4.20
N ALA A 57 5.14 -6.08 -2.93
CA ALA A 57 5.22 -7.33 -2.18
C ALA A 57 4.39 -8.45 -2.84
N VAL A 58 3.17 -8.14 -3.29
CA VAL A 58 2.30 -9.08 -4.02
C VAL A 58 2.94 -9.54 -5.34
N ALA A 59 3.52 -8.61 -6.11
CA ALA A 59 4.19 -8.95 -7.36
C ALA A 59 5.39 -9.88 -7.14
N ILE A 60 6.22 -9.61 -6.12
CA ILE A 60 7.36 -10.47 -5.77
C ILE A 60 6.87 -11.87 -5.36
N MET A 61 5.84 -11.95 -4.50
CA MET A 61 5.26 -13.24 -4.11
C MET A 61 4.72 -14.02 -5.31
N ALA A 62 4.04 -13.36 -6.24
CA ALA A 62 3.53 -13.99 -7.46
C ALA A 62 4.66 -14.58 -8.31
N THR A 63 5.74 -13.81 -8.53
CA THR A 63 6.92 -14.29 -9.29
C THR A 63 7.61 -15.47 -8.60
N VAL A 64 7.71 -15.45 -7.26
CA VAL A 64 8.31 -16.56 -6.50
C VAL A 64 7.45 -17.82 -6.60
N LEU A 65 6.13 -17.69 -6.47
CA LEU A 65 5.20 -18.80 -6.65
C LEU A 65 5.27 -19.37 -8.07
N GLU A 66 5.32 -18.50 -9.09
CA GLU A 66 5.52 -18.92 -10.48
C GLU A 66 6.84 -19.70 -10.63
N ARG A 67 7.93 -19.20 -10.04
CA ARG A 67 9.23 -19.87 -10.08
C ARG A 67 9.19 -21.25 -9.43
N ILE A 68 8.52 -21.39 -8.28
CA ILE A 68 8.31 -22.67 -7.61
C ILE A 68 7.45 -23.60 -8.47
N ALA A 69 6.36 -23.08 -9.05
CA ALA A 69 5.44 -23.84 -9.90
C ALA A 69 6.08 -24.38 -11.17
N THR A 70 7.16 -23.77 -11.66
CA THR A 70 7.90 -24.31 -12.83
C THR A 70 8.53 -25.69 -12.58
N GLY A 71 8.65 -26.14 -11.33
CA GLY A 71 9.19 -27.47 -10.99
C GLY A 71 10.70 -27.61 -11.17
N HIS A 72 11.42 -26.54 -11.53
CA HIS A 72 12.88 -26.54 -11.69
C HIS A 72 13.66 -26.48 -10.37
N LEU A 73 12.97 -26.28 -9.24
CA LEU A 73 13.57 -26.25 -7.92
C LEU A 73 13.27 -27.57 -7.20
N ASP A 74 14.30 -28.13 -6.56
CA ASP A 74 14.08 -29.19 -5.58
C ASP A 74 13.33 -28.64 -4.35
N ALA A 75 12.76 -29.55 -3.55
CA ALA A 75 11.91 -29.20 -2.42
C ALA A 75 12.62 -28.29 -1.39
N GLU A 76 13.92 -28.48 -1.20
CA GLU A 76 14.71 -27.70 -0.25
C GLU A 76 14.94 -26.27 -0.75
N LYS A 77 15.31 -26.10 -2.02
CA LYS A 77 15.47 -24.78 -2.65
C LYS A 77 14.15 -24.03 -2.80
N ALA A 78 13.06 -24.73 -3.09
CA ALA A 78 11.73 -24.13 -3.12
C ALA A 78 11.33 -23.60 -1.74
N ALA A 79 11.54 -24.39 -0.69
CA ALA A 79 11.28 -23.98 0.69
C ALA A 79 12.19 -22.82 1.13
N ASP A 80 13.45 -22.84 0.71
CA ASP A 80 14.41 -21.77 1.02
C ASP A 80 14.05 -20.45 0.33
N LEU A 81 13.66 -20.51 -0.95
CA LEU A 81 13.19 -19.34 -1.69
C LEU A 81 11.92 -18.76 -1.06
N ALA A 82 10.98 -19.61 -0.63
CA ALA A 82 9.78 -19.18 0.06
C ALA A 82 10.08 -18.47 1.39
N ARG A 83 10.96 -19.04 2.23
CA ARG A 83 11.38 -18.41 3.50
C ARG A 83 12.03 -17.05 3.28
N LYS A 84 13.00 -16.97 2.36
CA LYS A 84 13.66 -15.69 2.01
C LYS A 84 12.68 -14.63 1.54
N THR A 85 11.67 -15.04 0.78
CA THR A 85 10.63 -14.13 0.29
C THR A 85 9.77 -13.59 1.43
N LEU A 86 9.38 -14.44 2.38
CA LEU A 86 8.62 -14.04 3.58
C LEU A 86 9.47 -13.14 4.50
N ASP A 87 10.76 -13.44 4.64
CA ASP A 87 11.68 -12.65 5.47
C ASP A 87 11.92 -11.25 4.89
N GLN A 88 11.85 -11.10 3.57
CA GLN A 88 12.02 -9.82 2.87
C GLN A 88 10.75 -8.98 2.77
N GLN A 89 9.61 -9.45 3.28
CA GLN A 89 8.37 -8.67 3.25
C GLN A 89 8.49 -7.40 4.12
N PRO A 90 8.09 -6.22 3.59
CA PRO A 90 7.94 -5.01 4.40
C PRO A 90 7.07 -5.27 5.63
N GLU A 91 7.40 -4.67 6.79
CA GLU A 91 6.61 -4.85 8.02
C GLU A 91 5.13 -4.48 7.82
N SER A 92 4.84 -3.49 6.97
CA SER A 92 3.51 -3.07 6.53
C SER A 92 2.70 -4.17 5.84
N THR A 93 3.34 -5.25 5.38
CA THR A 93 2.70 -6.38 4.68
C THR A 93 2.72 -7.69 5.48
N ARG A 94 3.46 -7.76 6.60
CA ARG A 94 3.56 -8.95 7.46
C ARG A 94 2.31 -9.23 8.29
N ASN A 95 1.38 -8.29 8.40
CA ASN A 95 0.14 -8.45 9.17
C ASN A 95 -1.08 -8.59 8.24
N PRO A 96 -1.65 -9.81 8.06
CA PRO A 96 -2.73 -10.08 7.11
C PRO A 96 -4.12 -9.61 7.57
N GLN A 97 -4.25 -8.84 8.65
CA GLN A 97 -5.53 -8.18 9.03
C GLN A 97 -5.84 -6.96 8.14
N MET A 98 -5.50 -7.06 6.86
CA MET A 98 -5.79 -6.07 5.82
C MET A 98 -7.02 -6.51 5.02
N HIS A 99 -8.20 -6.36 5.64
CA HIS A 99 -9.50 -6.42 4.96
C HIS A 99 -10.41 -5.32 5.48
#